data_AF-M5ER63-F1
#
_entry.id   AF-M5ER63-F1
#
_cell.length_a   1.000
_cell.length_b   1.000
_cell.length_c   1.000
_cell.angle_alpha   90.00
_cell.angle_beta   90.00
_cell.angle_gamma   90.00
#
_symmetry.space_group_name_H-M   'P 1'
#
loop_
_entity.id
_entity.type
_entity.pdbx_description
1 polymer ?
#
loop_
_entity_poly.entity_id
_entity_poly.type
_entity_poly.pdbx_seq_one_letter_code
_entity_poly.pdbx_strand_id
1 'polypeptide(L)'
;MFRTGPRNLITDVAGLRVGNAADARLKSGVTALLCDEPAVAGVQVLGGAPGTRETDLLEPHNSIEAIHAVVLSGGSAFGLDAASGVQAALRERNIGVEVGGFRVPIVPAAILFDLRNGGDKDWDRYPPYRDLGYEAAQAAGIDFPLGTVGAGTGALSAGLKGGLGSASTELDSGVTIGALAAVNPTGSVTVGRSRHFWAAPFEIGDEFGGLGYPSPMPADARRILLKFRDKTIEPGGNTTIAVIATDAVLTKAAAKRLAVSAHDGFVRATWPTHTPADGDLVFALATGKSGIELAPNDAIDLYAAAGATMARAISRGVFAATPAEGDLFPVWSSR
;
A
#
# COMPACT_ATOMS: atom_id res chain seq x y z
N MET A 1 -1.31 -21.82 12.11
CA MET A 1 -0.96 -21.79 10.67
C MET A 1 -1.70 -20.62 10.06
N PHE A 2 -1.08 -19.75 9.27
CA PHE A 2 -1.79 -18.57 8.74
C PHE A 2 -2.95 -19.02 7.82
N ARG A 3 -4.11 -18.38 8.01
CA ARG A 3 -5.30 -18.54 7.18
C ARG A 3 -5.67 -17.18 6.60
N THR A 4 -6.16 -17.14 5.37
CA THR A 4 -6.69 -15.89 4.81
C THR A 4 -8.04 -15.56 5.42
N GLY A 5 -8.38 -14.28 5.49
CA GLY A 5 -9.78 -13.88 5.62
C GLY A 5 -10.58 -14.27 4.37
N PRO A 6 -11.92 -14.09 4.40
CA PRO A 6 -12.81 -14.58 3.34
C PRO A 6 -12.58 -13.93 1.97
N ARG A 7 -12.12 -12.67 1.91
CA ARG A 7 -11.79 -11.99 0.64
C ARG A 7 -10.30 -12.03 0.33
N ASN A 8 -9.47 -12.32 1.33
CA ASN A 8 -8.04 -12.10 1.29
C ASN A 8 -7.71 -10.65 0.91
N LEU A 9 -8.43 -9.67 1.48
CA LEU A 9 -8.27 -8.23 1.24
C LEU A 9 -8.16 -7.48 2.56
N ILE A 10 -7.61 -6.27 2.55
CA ILE A 10 -7.53 -5.42 3.75
C ILE A 10 -8.90 -5.15 4.37
N THR A 11 -9.96 -5.21 3.56
CA THR A 11 -11.36 -5.05 3.94
C THR A 11 -11.96 -6.26 4.67
N ASP A 12 -11.20 -7.35 4.85
CA ASP A 12 -11.53 -8.38 5.84
C ASP A 12 -11.38 -7.84 7.28
N VAL A 13 -10.59 -6.79 7.49
CA VAL A 13 -10.61 -6.01 8.74
C VAL A 13 -11.90 -5.19 8.77
N ALA A 14 -12.78 -5.52 9.72
CA ALA A 14 -14.10 -4.92 9.83
C ALA A 14 -14.04 -3.38 9.97
N GLY A 15 -14.92 -2.69 9.25
CA GLY A 15 -15.05 -1.24 9.25
C GLY A 15 -14.18 -0.50 8.24
N LEU A 16 -13.52 -1.21 7.32
CA LEU A 16 -12.71 -0.60 6.25
C LEU A 16 -13.36 -0.78 4.88
N ARG A 17 -13.19 0.25 4.03
CA ARG A 17 -13.57 0.23 2.61
C ARG A 17 -12.43 0.78 1.76
N VAL A 18 -12.29 0.28 0.54
CA VAL A 18 -11.26 0.74 -0.39
C VAL A 18 -11.91 1.08 -1.72
N GLY A 19 -11.52 2.21 -2.30
CA GLY A 19 -11.95 2.64 -3.63
C GLY A 19 -10.78 3.10 -4.47
N ASN A 20 -10.92 2.96 -5.78
CA ASN A 20 -9.88 3.26 -6.77
C ASN A 20 -10.45 4.18 -7.85
N ALA A 21 -9.64 5.16 -8.27
CA ALA A 21 -9.87 5.95 -9.47
C ALA A 21 -8.56 6.06 -10.26
N ALA A 22 -8.63 6.12 -11.58
CA ALA A 22 -7.46 6.17 -12.43
C ALA A 22 -7.76 6.93 -13.73
N ASP A 23 -6.71 7.50 -14.31
CA ASP A 23 -6.74 8.10 -15.64
C ASP A 23 -5.78 7.32 -16.55
N ALA A 24 -6.35 6.72 -17.61
CA ALA A 24 -5.62 5.88 -18.55
C ALA A 24 -4.61 6.66 -19.41
N ARG A 25 -4.89 7.94 -19.72
CA ARG A 25 -3.98 8.82 -20.47
C ARG A 25 -2.77 9.17 -19.59
N LEU A 26 -3.01 9.51 -18.32
CA LEU A 26 -1.93 9.73 -17.34
C LEU A 26 -1.20 8.43 -16.98
N LYS A 27 -1.85 7.28 -17.15
CA LYS A 27 -1.43 5.98 -16.61
C LYS A 27 -1.20 6.04 -15.10
N SER A 28 -2.00 6.83 -14.38
CA SER A 28 -1.83 7.08 -12.95
C SER A 28 -3.18 7.02 -12.26
N GLY A 29 -3.19 6.99 -10.93
CA GLY A 29 -4.44 6.90 -10.18
C GLY A 29 -4.26 7.04 -8.68
N VAL A 30 -5.38 6.94 -7.99
CA VAL A 30 -5.54 7.13 -6.56
C VAL A 30 -6.29 5.94 -5.97
N THR A 31 -5.84 5.50 -4.80
CA THR A 31 -6.55 4.54 -3.94
C THR A 31 -6.88 5.23 -2.62
N ALA A 32 -8.16 5.25 -2.26
CA ALA A 32 -8.64 5.78 -0.99
C ALA A 32 -9.10 4.62 -0.10
N LEU A 33 -8.55 4.53 1.12
CA LEU A 33 -9.05 3.64 2.16
C LEU A 33 -9.84 4.48 3.17
N LEU A 34 -11.12 4.17 3.35
CA LEU A 34 -12.03 4.87 4.25
C LEU A 34 -12.33 3.99 5.47
N CYS A 35 -12.48 4.63 6.62
CA CYS A 35 -12.92 3.98 7.85
C CYS A 35 -14.40 4.33 8.09
N ASP A 36 -15.24 3.31 8.37
CA ASP A 36 -16.66 3.51 8.71
C ASP A 36 -16.80 4.32 10.01
N GLU A 37 -15.88 4.10 10.96
CA GLU A 37 -15.65 4.90 12.16
C GLU A 37 -14.18 5.32 12.23
N PRO A 38 -13.83 6.44 12.88
CA PRO A 38 -12.43 6.85 13.00
C PRO A 38 -11.56 5.74 13.60
N ALA A 39 -10.47 5.40 12.92
CA ALA A 39 -9.56 4.33 13.34
C ALA A 39 -8.28 4.90 13.95
N VAL A 40 -7.78 4.28 15.02
CA VAL A 40 -6.49 4.65 15.61
C VAL A 40 -5.40 4.45 14.56
N ALA A 41 -4.50 5.42 14.42
CA ALA A 41 -3.53 5.40 13.34
C ALA A 41 -2.10 5.75 13.76
N GLY A 42 -1.13 5.08 13.14
CA GLY A 42 0.29 5.38 13.23
C GLY A 42 0.94 5.35 11.85
N VAL A 43 2.17 5.85 11.75
CA VAL A 43 2.95 5.78 10.51
C VAL A 43 4.41 5.48 10.81
N GLN A 44 5.05 4.74 9.91
CA GLN A 44 6.49 4.61 9.85
C GLN A 44 6.96 4.89 8.42
N VAL A 45 7.98 5.73 8.29
CA VAL A 45 8.66 6.03 7.03
C VAL A 45 10.08 5.48 7.14
N LEU A 46 10.51 4.65 6.18
CA LEU A 46 11.88 4.11 6.13
C LEU A 46 12.60 4.41 4.80
N GLY A 47 11.86 4.79 3.74
CA GLY A 47 12.47 5.25 2.50
C GLY A 47 13.18 6.60 2.65
N GLY A 48 14.24 6.81 1.87
CA GLY A 48 15.02 8.06 1.87
C GLY A 48 14.38 9.24 1.13
N ALA A 49 13.32 9.05 0.36
CA ALA A 49 12.66 10.09 -0.43
C ALA A 49 11.12 10.07 -0.31
N PRO A 50 10.56 10.26 0.91
CA PRO A 50 9.12 10.23 1.13
C PRO A 50 8.41 11.46 0.51
N GLY A 51 7.18 11.25 0.06
CA GLY A 51 6.22 12.33 -0.20
C GLY A 51 4.96 12.06 0.58
N THR A 52 4.66 12.91 1.56
CA THR A 52 3.62 12.66 2.55
C THR A 52 2.81 13.91 2.85
N ARG A 53 1.62 13.68 3.38
CA ARG A 53 0.75 14.70 3.97
C ARG A 53 0.25 14.22 5.32
N GLU A 54 0.22 15.12 6.30
CA GLU A 54 -0.41 14.88 7.61
C GLU A 54 0.19 13.67 8.37
N THR A 55 1.50 13.41 8.24
CA THR A 55 2.18 12.34 8.97
C THR A 55 2.51 12.72 10.40
N ASP A 56 2.89 13.97 10.67
CA ASP A 56 3.30 14.42 12.01
C ASP A 56 2.18 14.24 13.03
N LEU A 57 0.92 14.47 12.65
CA LEU A 57 -0.21 14.28 13.56
C LEU A 57 -0.36 12.82 14.03
N LEU A 58 0.19 11.85 13.30
CA LEU A 58 0.15 10.42 13.63
C LEU A 58 1.23 10.01 14.64
N GLU A 59 2.09 10.93 15.07
CA GLU A 59 3.04 10.63 16.14
C GLU A 59 2.32 10.38 17.49
N PRO A 60 2.75 9.36 18.28
CA PRO A 60 2.02 8.95 19.48
C PRO A 60 1.83 10.03 20.56
N HIS A 61 2.60 11.12 20.53
CA HIS A 61 2.51 12.22 21.48
C HIS A 61 1.54 13.33 21.05
N ASN A 62 0.99 13.25 19.83
CA ASN A 62 0.06 14.25 19.30
C ASN A 62 -1.41 13.86 19.55
N SER A 63 -2.27 14.86 19.73
CA SER A 63 -3.64 14.74 20.26
C SER A 63 -4.66 14.05 19.34
N ILE A 64 -4.41 14.00 18.02
CA ILE A 64 -5.31 13.30 17.10
C ILE A 64 -5.04 11.79 17.20
N GLU A 65 -5.93 11.07 17.87
CA GLU A 65 -5.80 9.61 18.06
C GLU A 65 -6.24 8.81 16.81
N ALA A 66 -7.28 9.28 16.13
CA ALA A 66 -7.95 8.54 15.06
C ALA A 66 -8.16 9.36 13.79
N ILE A 67 -8.14 8.68 12.64
CA ILE A 67 -8.31 9.27 11.30
C ILE A 67 -9.49 8.66 10.56
N HIS A 68 -9.92 9.31 9.47
CA HIS A 68 -11.14 8.93 8.74
C HIS A 68 -10.82 8.21 7.43
N ALA A 69 -9.65 8.45 6.87
CA ALA A 69 -9.19 7.84 5.64
C ALA A 69 -7.68 7.91 5.49
N VAL A 70 -7.12 7.06 4.63
CA VAL A 70 -5.74 7.14 4.13
C VAL A 70 -5.79 7.18 2.61
N VAL A 71 -4.93 8.01 2.01
CA VAL A 71 -4.79 8.09 0.55
C VAL A 71 -3.42 7.60 0.10
N LEU A 72 -3.43 6.67 -0.86
CA LEU A 72 -2.27 6.26 -1.63
C LEU A 72 -2.45 6.80 -3.05
N SER A 73 -1.48 7.54 -3.58
CA SER A 73 -1.61 8.15 -4.92
C SER A 73 -0.35 7.98 -5.77
N GLY A 74 -0.52 7.88 -7.08
CA GLY A 74 0.55 8.17 -8.03
C GLY A 74 0.87 9.68 -8.09
N GLY A 75 1.62 10.11 -9.11
CA GLY A 75 1.84 11.52 -9.40
C GLY A 75 2.99 12.20 -8.70
N SER A 76 3.78 11.47 -7.89
CA SER A 76 4.77 12.09 -7.01
C SER A 76 4.12 13.19 -6.15
N ALA A 77 4.82 14.28 -5.84
CA ALA A 77 4.31 15.35 -4.99
C ALA A 77 2.97 15.96 -5.46
N PHE A 78 2.69 15.97 -6.78
CA PHE A 78 1.39 16.41 -7.32
C PHE A 78 0.22 15.54 -6.83
N GLY A 79 0.49 14.26 -6.55
CA GLY A 79 -0.49 13.32 -6.00
C GLY A 79 -1.01 13.67 -4.62
N LEU A 80 -0.31 14.53 -3.86
CA LEU A 80 -0.75 14.95 -2.53
C LEU A 80 -2.08 15.72 -2.57
N ASP A 81 -2.44 16.28 -3.73
CA ASP A 81 -3.75 16.92 -3.96
C ASP A 81 -4.93 15.95 -3.82
N ALA A 82 -4.70 14.63 -3.99
CA ALA A 82 -5.74 13.61 -3.86
C ALA A 82 -6.40 13.59 -2.49
N ALA A 83 -5.66 13.89 -1.43
CA ALA A 83 -6.19 13.96 -0.08
C ALA A 83 -7.32 15.01 0.04
N SER A 84 -7.23 16.12 -0.69
CA SER A 84 -8.26 17.16 -0.70
C SER A 84 -9.56 16.69 -1.36
N GLY A 85 -9.49 15.84 -2.38
CA GLY A 85 -10.68 15.20 -2.97
C GLY A 85 -11.39 14.27 -2.00
N VAL A 86 -10.63 13.44 -1.27
CA VAL A 86 -11.18 12.56 -0.23
C VAL A 86 -11.77 13.38 0.92
N GLN A 87 -11.11 14.46 1.35
CA GLN A 87 -11.67 15.39 2.35
C GLN A 87 -13.01 15.96 1.89
N ALA A 88 -13.14 16.35 0.62
CA ALA A 88 -14.41 16.85 0.08
C ALA A 88 -15.52 15.79 0.16
N ALA A 89 -15.25 14.54 -0.27
CA ALA A 89 -16.21 13.44 -0.19
C ALA A 89 -16.63 13.12 1.27
N LEU A 90 -15.70 13.13 2.21
CA LEU A 90 -16.00 12.92 3.64
C LEU A 90 -16.80 14.10 4.23
N ARG A 91 -16.47 15.34 3.83
CA ARG A 91 -17.14 16.55 4.30
C ARG A 91 -18.60 16.61 3.85
N GLU A 92 -18.90 16.17 2.63
CA GLU A 92 -20.28 16.02 2.11
C GLU A 92 -21.11 15.04 2.93
N ARG A 93 -20.47 13.98 3.45
CA ARG A 93 -21.08 12.98 4.34
C ARG A 93 -21.09 13.41 5.82
N ASN A 94 -20.65 14.63 6.12
CA ASN A 94 -20.51 15.15 7.47
C ASN A 94 -19.62 14.25 8.35
N ILE A 95 -18.49 13.78 7.83
CA ILE A 95 -17.50 12.96 8.55
C ILE A 95 -16.27 13.83 8.86
N GLY A 96 -15.74 13.75 10.09
CA GLY A 96 -14.56 14.50 10.53
C GLY A 96 -14.52 14.74 12.05
N VAL A 97 -13.40 15.26 12.54
CA VAL A 97 -13.24 15.72 13.93
C VAL A 97 -14.02 17.01 14.11
N GLU A 98 -14.76 17.14 15.21
CA GLU A 98 -15.42 18.39 15.60
C GLU A 98 -14.41 19.31 16.29
N VAL A 99 -14.21 20.50 15.75
CA VAL A 99 -13.30 21.52 16.27
C VAL A 99 -13.95 22.89 16.11
N GLY A 100 -14.32 23.52 17.23
CA GLY A 100 -14.82 24.90 17.24
C GLY A 100 -16.11 25.10 16.43
N GLY A 101 -17.00 24.10 16.37
CA GLY A 101 -18.22 24.12 15.58
C GLY A 101 -18.04 23.66 14.12
N PHE A 102 -16.83 23.32 13.71
CA PHE A 102 -16.52 22.84 12.35
C PHE A 102 -16.16 21.36 12.36
N ARG A 103 -16.56 20.64 11.32
CA ARG A 103 -16.19 19.24 11.12
C ARG A 103 -15.09 19.11 10.08
N VAL A 104 -13.94 18.57 10.49
CA VAL A 104 -12.70 18.51 9.69
C VAL A 104 -12.26 17.05 9.50
N PRO A 105 -12.34 16.49 8.28
CA PRO A 105 -11.82 15.16 8.01
C PRO A 105 -10.28 15.14 8.04
N ILE A 106 -9.72 14.21 8.82
CA ILE A 106 -8.28 13.95 8.89
C ILE A 106 -7.93 12.84 7.89
N VAL A 107 -7.09 13.18 6.90
CA VAL A 107 -6.79 12.31 5.75
C VAL A 107 -5.29 12.36 5.43
N PRO A 108 -4.47 11.57 6.14
CA PRO A 108 -3.07 11.36 5.79
C PRO A 108 -2.93 10.76 4.40
N ALA A 109 -1.85 11.13 3.71
CA ALA A 109 -1.58 10.63 2.37
C ALA A 109 -0.11 10.34 2.14
N ALA A 110 0.12 9.44 1.20
CA ALA A 110 1.43 9.12 0.66
C ALA A 110 1.36 8.99 -0.86
N ILE A 111 2.47 9.34 -1.51
CA ILE A 111 2.58 9.29 -2.96
C ILE A 111 3.66 8.34 -3.42
N LEU A 112 3.48 7.82 -4.64
CA LEU A 112 4.53 7.14 -5.39
C LEU A 112 4.85 7.88 -6.67
N PHE A 113 6.08 7.70 -7.14
CA PHE A 113 6.55 8.31 -8.37
C PHE A 113 6.26 7.41 -9.58
N ASP A 114 5.27 7.78 -10.39
CA ASP A 114 4.92 7.12 -11.65
C ASP A 114 4.98 8.08 -12.85
N LEU A 115 5.59 9.26 -12.70
CA LEU A 115 5.65 10.27 -13.76
C LEU A 115 6.37 9.78 -15.03
N ARG A 116 7.19 8.74 -14.91
CA ARG A 116 7.99 8.15 -16.00
C ARG A 116 7.45 6.81 -16.51
N ASN A 117 6.16 6.56 -16.35
CA ASN A 117 5.50 5.31 -16.74
C ASN A 117 5.04 5.24 -18.21
N GLY A 118 5.31 6.29 -19.00
CA GLY A 118 4.92 6.38 -20.42
C GLY A 118 3.53 6.99 -20.67
N GLY A 119 2.79 7.38 -19.63
CA GLY A 119 1.54 8.14 -19.79
C GLY A 119 1.81 9.62 -20.05
N ASP A 120 0.83 10.32 -20.59
CA ASP A 120 0.88 11.75 -20.88
C ASP A 120 0.77 12.56 -19.57
N LYS A 121 1.76 13.45 -19.36
CA LYS A 121 1.87 14.31 -18.17
C LYS A 121 1.65 15.79 -18.51
N ASP A 122 1.21 16.07 -19.74
CA ASP A 122 0.83 17.40 -20.21
C ASP A 122 -0.63 17.68 -19.80
N TRP A 123 -0.84 17.77 -18.50
CA TRP A 123 -2.02 18.46 -17.96
C TRP A 123 -1.75 19.96 -17.98
N ASP A 124 -2.80 20.78 -18.05
CA ASP A 124 -2.68 22.24 -18.10
C ASP A 124 -2.23 22.81 -16.73
N ARG A 125 -3.09 23.54 -16.01
CA ARG A 125 -2.67 24.22 -14.78
C ARG A 125 -2.64 23.33 -13.54
N TYR A 126 -3.66 22.48 -13.35
CA TYR A 126 -3.84 21.70 -12.13
C TYR A 126 -3.75 20.20 -12.42
N PRO A 127 -3.05 19.43 -11.57
CA PRO A 127 -2.99 17.99 -11.73
C PRO A 127 -4.35 17.35 -11.37
N PRO A 128 -4.73 16.21 -11.98
CA PRO A 128 -6.07 15.63 -11.82
C PRO A 128 -6.27 14.88 -10.49
N TYR A 129 -5.24 14.77 -9.65
CA TYR A 129 -5.25 13.91 -8.47
C TYR A 129 -6.32 14.28 -7.45
N ARG A 130 -6.67 15.56 -7.30
CA ARG A 130 -7.78 15.98 -6.44
C ARG A 130 -9.09 15.32 -6.86
N ASP A 131 -9.43 15.39 -8.14
CA ASP A 131 -10.70 14.89 -8.64
C ASP A 131 -10.71 13.34 -8.62
N LEU A 132 -9.57 12.72 -8.96
CA LEU A 132 -9.37 11.27 -8.78
C LEU A 132 -9.51 10.84 -7.31
N GLY A 133 -9.04 11.63 -6.35
CA GLY A 133 -9.21 11.35 -4.92
C GLY A 133 -10.67 11.37 -4.50
N TYR A 134 -11.45 12.34 -4.99
CA TYR A 134 -12.90 12.38 -4.76
C TYR A 134 -13.59 11.13 -5.34
N GLU A 135 -13.30 10.79 -6.60
CA GLU A 135 -13.86 9.61 -7.27
C GLU A 135 -13.50 8.30 -6.54
N ALA A 136 -12.24 8.16 -6.10
CA ALA A 136 -11.81 6.99 -5.33
C ALA A 136 -12.59 6.85 -4.02
N ALA A 137 -12.87 7.94 -3.31
CA ALA A 137 -13.69 7.91 -2.09
C ALA A 137 -15.18 7.60 -2.36
N GLN A 138 -15.70 7.99 -3.53
CA GLN A 138 -17.06 7.62 -3.93
C GLN A 138 -17.17 6.14 -4.32
N ALA A 139 -16.12 5.58 -4.93
CA ALA A 139 -16.07 4.18 -5.34
C ALA A 139 -15.75 3.19 -4.19
N ALA A 140 -15.56 3.66 -2.95
CA ALA A 140 -15.08 2.84 -1.86
C ALA A 140 -16.08 1.73 -1.44
N GLY A 141 -15.63 0.48 -1.52
CA GLY A 141 -16.41 -0.72 -1.18
C GLY A 141 -15.60 -1.75 -0.39
N ILE A 142 -16.26 -2.84 -0.01
CA ILE A 142 -15.62 -3.99 0.66
C ILE A 142 -14.88 -4.90 -0.33
N ASP A 143 -15.33 -4.93 -1.58
CA ASP A 143 -14.67 -5.63 -2.68
C ASP A 143 -14.08 -4.59 -3.63
N PHE A 144 -12.84 -4.81 -4.08
CA PHE A 144 -12.14 -3.90 -4.99
C PHE A 144 -11.09 -4.67 -5.81
N PRO A 145 -10.79 -4.22 -7.04
CA PRO A 145 -9.80 -4.89 -7.88
C PRO A 145 -8.36 -4.65 -7.40
N LEU A 146 -7.46 -5.56 -7.79
CA LEU A 146 -6.00 -5.47 -7.60
C LEU A 146 -5.29 -5.30 -8.95
N GLY A 147 -3.98 -5.08 -8.92
CA GLY A 147 -3.14 -4.96 -10.12
C GLY A 147 -3.05 -3.54 -10.66
N THR A 148 -3.36 -3.36 -11.95
CA THR A 148 -3.19 -2.07 -12.66
C THR A 148 -4.42 -1.17 -12.46
N VAL A 149 -4.68 -0.78 -11.21
CA VAL A 149 -5.82 0.05 -10.78
C VAL A 149 -5.38 1.03 -9.68
N GLY A 150 -6.11 2.14 -9.52
CA GLY A 150 -5.85 3.14 -8.47
C GLY A 150 -4.39 3.59 -8.44
N ALA A 151 -3.78 3.65 -7.26
CA ALA A 151 -2.35 3.97 -7.11
C ALA A 151 -1.41 2.96 -7.81
N GLY A 152 -1.88 1.74 -8.10
CA GLY A 152 -1.14 0.72 -8.83
C GLY A 152 -1.08 0.93 -10.35
N THR A 153 -1.91 1.82 -10.90
CA THR A 153 -2.05 2.03 -12.36
C THR A 153 -0.71 2.33 -13.02
N GLY A 154 0.07 3.25 -12.45
CA GLY A 154 1.37 3.66 -12.98
C GLY A 154 2.57 2.91 -12.42
N ALA A 155 2.33 1.98 -11.48
CA ALA A 155 3.37 1.37 -10.68
C ALA A 155 4.26 0.41 -11.49
N LEU A 156 5.56 0.39 -11.17
CA LEU A 156 6.59 -0.40 -11.83
C LEU A 156 7.57 -0.96 -10.80
N SER A 157 8.12 -2.15 -11.06
CA SER A 157 9.23 -2.77 -10.32
C SER A 157 10.43 -2.98 -11.27
N ALA A 158 11.53 -3.58 -10.79
CA ALA A 158 12.72 -3.87 -11.58
C ALA A 158 12.44 -4.89 -12.72
N GLY A 159 11.96 -4.39 -13.85
CA GLY A 159 11.71 -5.16 -15.08
C GLY A 159 10.33 -5.81 -15.16
N LEU A 160 9.39 -5.40 -14.30
CA LEU A 160 7.99 -5.81 -14.32
C LEU A 160 7.07 -4.61 -14.09
N LYS A 161 5.82 -4.73 -14.52
CA LYS A 161 4.72 -3.90 -14.02
C LYS A 161 4.59 -4.12 -12.50
N GLY A 162 4.44 -3.03 -11.76
CA GLY A 162 4.05 -3.07 -10.35
C GLY A 162 2.53 -3.23 -10.23
N GLY A 163 1.94 -2.81 -9.12
CA GLY A 163 0.49 -2.77 -9.03
C GLY A 163 -0.04 -2.49 -7.63
N LEU A 164 -1.35 -2.49 -7.49
CA LEU A 164 -2.06 -2.42 -6.21
C LEU A 164 -2.29 -3.84 -5.71
N GLY A 165 -1.77 -4.16 -4.54
CA GLY A 165 -1.92 -5.47 -3.93
C GLY A 165 -2.58 -5.37 -2.57
N SER A 166 -3.25 -6.44 -2.16
CA SER A 166 -3.83 -6.56 -0.84
C SER A 166 -3.72 -8.00 -0.36
N ALA A 167 -3.83 -8.25 0.95
CA ALA A 167 -3.88 -9.57 1.55
C ALA A 167 -4.49 -9.46 2.95
N SER A 168 -5.03 -10.55 3.48
CA SER A 168 -5.42 -10.63 4.90
C SER A 168 -4.98 -11.94 5.55
N THR A 169 -4.79 -11.89 6.88
CA THR A 169 -4.44 -13.04 7.71
C THR A 169 -5.34 -13.04 8.95
N GLU A 170 -6.03 -14.14 9.19
CA GLU A 170 -6.73 -14.42 10.45
C GLU A 170 -5.75 -15.08 11.43
N LEU A 171 -5.68 -14.56 12.65
CA LEU A 171 -4.89 -15.13 13.74
C LEU A 171 -5.71 -16.06 14.61
N ASP A 172 -5.03 -16.96 15.32
CA ASP A 172 -5.68 -17.89 16.26
C ASP A 172 -6.31 -17.15 17.46
N SER A 173 -5.89 -15.90 17.73
CA SER A 173 -6.53 -15.01 18.70
C SER A 173 -7.91 -14.50 18.27
N GLY A 174 -8.30 -14.73 17.01
CA GLY A 174 -9.55 -14.22 16.42
C GLY A 174 -9.43 -12.81 15.83
N VAL A 175 -8.25 -12.19 15.90
CA VAL A 175 -7.95 -10.89 15.29
C VAL A 175 -7.61 -11.07 13.81
N THR A 176 -8.06 -10.11 13.00
CA THR A 176 -7.72 -10.04 11.57
C THR A 176 -6.63 -9.00 11.33
N ILE A 177 -5.68 -9.32 10.44
CA ILE A 177 -4.73 -8.37 9.87
C ILE A 177 -5.03 -8.23 8.37
N GLY A 178 -5.04 -7.00 7.87
CA GLY A 178 -5.18 -6.69 6.45
C GLY A 178 -4.04 -5.80 5.97
N ALA A 179 -3.52 -6.02 4.76
CA ALA A 179 -2.53 -5.16 4.13
C ALA A 179 -3.00 -4.67 2.75
N LEU A 180 -2.62 -3.46 2.39
CA LEU A 180 -2.84 -2.82 1.08
C LEU A 180 -1.55 -2.12 0.68
N ALA A 181 -1.03 -2.38 -0.52
CA ALA A 181 0.23 -1.82 -0.99
C ALA A 181 0.14 -1.37 -2.44
N ALA A 182 0.57 -0.14 -2.73
CA ALA A 182 0.85 0.30 -4.10
C ALA A 182 2.35 0.10 -4.38
N VAL A 183 2.65 -0.89 -5.21
CA VAL A 183 3.96 -1.53 -5.34
C VAL A 183 4.75 -0.91 -6.49
N ASN A 184 5.52 0.14 -6.20
CA ASN A 184 6.41 0.80 -7.16
C ASN A 184 7.88 0.86 -6.67
N PRO A 185 8.46 -0.24 -6.17
CA PRO A 185 9.80 -0.23 -5.59
C PRO A 185 10.88 0.09 -6.63
N THR A 186 12.05 0.52 -6.16
CA THR A 186 13.25 0.52 -7.00
C THR A 186 13.75 -0.91 -7.23
N GLY A 187 13.65 -1.80 -6.24
CA GLY A 187 14.13 -3.17 -6.32
C GLY A 187 13.24 -4.14 -7.10
N SER A 188 13.65 -5.40 -7.10
CA SER A 188 12.92 -6.52 -7.69
C SER A 188 12.06 -7.23 -6.65
N VAL A 189 10.81 -7.52 -7.01
CA VAL A 189 9.94 -8.41 -6.20
C VAL A 189 10.14 -9.90 -6.50
N THR A 190 10.79 -10.21 -7.62
CA THR A 190 11.13 -11.58 -8.03
C THR A 190 12.60 -11.89 -7.75
N VAL A 191 12.88 -13.18 -7.53
CA VAL A 191 14.24 -13.72 -7.40
C VAL A 191 14.93 -13.66 -8.77
N GLY A 192 15.93 -12.78 -8.91
CA GLY A 192 16.57 -12.50 -10.19
C GLY A 192 15.53 -12.07 -11.24
N ARG A 193 15.67 -12.59 -12.47
CA ARG A 193 14.68 -12.40 -13.56
C ARG A 193 13.66 -13.52 -13.68
N SER A 194 13.59 -14.42 -12.71
CA SER A 194 12.64 -15.54 -12.71
C SER A 194 11.20 -15.08 -12.42
N ARG A 195 10.26 -16.03 -12.36
CA ARG A 195 8.87 -15.80 -11.92
C ARG A 195 8.66 -16.00 -10.42
N HIS A 196 9.66 -16.48 -9.69
CA HIS A 196 9.52 -16.78 -8.28
C HIS A 196 9.61 -15.50 -7.46
N PHE A 197 8.65 -15.27 -6.57
CA PHE A 197 8.64 -14.11 -5.68
C PHE A 197 9.57 -14.31 -4.47
N TRP A 198 10.14 -13.23 -3.95
CA TRP A 198 10.87 -13.28 -2.66
C TRP A 198 9.95 -13.68 -1.50
N ALA A 199 8.67 -13.33 -1.57
CA ALA A 199 7.69 -13.63 -0.52
C ALA A 199 7.20 -15.09 -0.50
N ALA A 200 7.76 -15.99 -1.32
CA ALA A 200 7.30 -17.37 -1.48
C ALA A 200 7.02 -18.13 -0.16
N PRO A 201 7.84 -18.00 0.92
CA PRO A 201 7.56 -18.71 2.19
C PRO A 201 6.26 -18.30 2.89
N PHE A 202 5.71 -17.14 2.54
CA PHE A 202 4.50 -16.58 3.16
C PHE A 202 3.27 -16.76 2.28
N GLU A 203 3.40 -17.37 1.10
CA GLU A 203 2.26 -17.66 0.22
C GLU A 203 1.25 -18.58 0.92
N ILE A 204 -0.02 -18.22 0.86
CA ILE A 204 -1.12 -19.09 1.31
C ILE A 204 -1.84 -19.63 0.09
N GLY A 205 -1.76 -20.94 -0.14
CA GLY A 205 -2.30 -21.57 -1.35
C GLY A 205 -1.48 -21.20 -2.59
N ASP A 206 -2.14 -20.65 -3.59
CA ASP A 206 -1.59 -20.23 -4.88
C ASP A 206 -1.87 -18.75 -5.20
N GLU A 207 -2.08 -17.94 -4.15
CA GLU A 207 -2.55 -16.54 -4.25
C GLU A 207 -1.65 -15.59 -5.05
N PHE A 208 -0.39 -15.96 -5.29
CA PHE A 208 0.53 -15.30 -6.22
C PHE A 208 1.36 -16.31 -7.06
N GLY A 209 0.76 -17.45 -7.38
CA GLY A 209 1.24 -18.41 -8.38
C GLY A 209 1.76 -19.76 -7.85
N GLY A 210 1.92 -19.94 -6.53
CA GLY A 210 2.24 -21.22 -5.91
C GLY A 210 3.59 -21.82 -6.34
N LEU A 211 4.54 -20.98 -6.77
CA LEU A 211 5.79 -21.46 -7.40
C LEU A 211 6.88 -21.82 -6.39
N GLY A 212 6.73 -21.43 -5.12
CA GLY A 212 7.78 -21.55 -4.11
C GLY A 212 9.05 -20.79 -4.49
N TYR A 213 10.17 -21.07 -3.82
CA TYR A 213 11.48 -20.59 -4.25
C TYR A 213 12.00 -21.39 -5.45
N PRO A 214 12.81 -20.77 -6.33
CA PRO A 214 13.42 -21.48 -7.43
C PRO A 214 14.42 -22.52 -6.90
N SER A 215 14.37 -23.72 -7.48
CA SER A 215 15.31 -24.81 -7.17
C SER A 215 15.88 -25.39 -8.47
N PRO A 216 17.20 -25.23 -8.73
CA PRO A 216 18.18 -24.51 -7.90
C PRO A 216 17.97 -22.99 -7.91
N MET A 217 18.54 -22.29 -6.94
CA MET A 217 18.57 -20.82 -6.92
C MET A 217 19.31 -20.27 -8.15
N PRO A 218 18.77 -19.28 -8.88
CA PRO A 218 19.44 -18.66 -10.02
C PRO A 218 20.77 -18.04 -9.63
N ALA A 219 21.78 -18.14 -10.52
CA ALA A 219 23.10 -17.56 -10.27
C ALA A 219 23.08 -16.03 -10.08
N ASP A 220 22.07 -15.36 -10.65
CA ASP A 220 21.85 -13.91 -10.55
C ASP A 220 20.94 -13.50 -9.38
N ALA A 221 20.53 -14.41 -8.50
CA ALA A 221 19.62 -14.09 -7.38
C ALA A 221 20.14 -12.99 -6.45
N ARG A 222 21.46 -12.88 -6.28
CA ARG A 222 22.13 -11.84 -5.48
C ARG A 222 22.42 -10.55 -6.24
N ARG A 223 22.13 -10.49 -7.54
CA ARG A 223 22.38 -9.29 -8.35
C ARG A 223 21.44 -8.18 -7.90
N ILE A 224 21.99 -6.98 -7.69
CA ILE A 224 21.20 -5.79 -7.41
C ILE A 224 20.53 -5.33 -8.71
N LEU A 225 19.25 -5.67 -8.84
CA LEU A 225 18.38 -5.22 -9.93
C LEU A 225 17.63 -3.97 -9.49
N LEU A 226 17.88 -2.86 -10.18
CA LEU A 226 17.16 -1.61 -9.93
C LEU A 226 16.31 -1.28 -11.15
N LYS A 227 15.13 -0.74 -10.88
CA LYS A 227 14.22 -0.19 -11.87
C LYS A 227 14.96 0.83 -12.74
N PHE A 228 14.75 0.74 -14.05
CA PHE A 228 15.37 1.58 -15.09
C PHE A 228 16.89 1.53 -15.26
N ARG A 229 17.65 0.86 -14.37
CA ARG A 229 19.12 0.76 -14.49
C ARG A 229 19.55 0.13 -15.82
N ASP A 230 18.88 -0.95 -16.24
CA ASP A 230 19.19 -1.63 -17.51
C ASP A 230 18.68 -0.84 -18.74
N LYS A 231 17.85 0.19 -18.56
CA LYS A 231 17.41 1.12 -19.62
C LYS A 231 18.25 2.40 -19.66
N THR A 232 19.38 2.47 -18.94
CA THR A 232 20.31 3.62 -18.85
C THR A 232 19.63 4.96 -18.56
N ILE A 233 18.56 4.91 -17.77
CA ILE A 233 17.78 6.06 -17.35
C ILE A 233 18.22 6.41 -15.92
N GLU A 234 18.48 7.70 -15.64
CA GLU A 234 18.86 8.14 -14.29
C GLU A 234 17.82 7.69 -13.24
N PRO A 235 18.26 7.11 -12.11
CA PRO A 235 17.37 6.78 -11.00
C PRO A 235 16.74 8.05 -10.42
N GLY A 236 15.43 8.03 -10.17
CA GLY A 236 14.75 9.11 -9.47
C GLY A 236 13.33 8.70 -9.10
N GLY A 237 12.96 8.87 -7.82
CA GLY A 237 11.64 8.62 -7.26
C GLY A 237 11.14 7.18 -7.43
N ASN A 238 11.18 6.38 -6.37
CA ASN A 238 10.56 5.06 -6.30
C ASN A 238 9.85 4.94 -4.96
N THR A 239 8.82 4.11 -4.86
CA THR A 239 8.05 4.06 -3.62
C THR A 239 7.15 2.84 -3.59
N THR A 240 7.27 2.01 -2.57
CA THR A 240 6.14 1.18 -2.14
C THR A 240 5.46 1.88 -0.97
N ILE A 241 4.21 2.30 -1.16
CA ILE A 241 3.40 2.94 -0.11
C ILE A 241 2.30 1.99 0.30
N ALA A 242 2.07 1.84 1.60
CA ALA A 242 1.19 0.79 2.09
C ALA A 242 0.39 1.20 3.33
N VAL A 243 -0.66 0.42 3.56
CA VAL A 243 -1.46 0.40 4.78
C VAL A 243 -1.45 -1.00 5.37
N ILE A 244 -1.20 -1.12 6.67
CA ILE A 244 -1.46 -2.32 7.46
C ILE A 244 -2.62 -2.01 8.41
N ALA A 245 -3.57 -2.92 8.56
CA ALA A 245 -4.73 -2.71 9.40
C ALA A 245 -5.03 -3.93 10.26
N THR A 246 -5.68 -3.70 11.40
CA THR A 246 -6.21 -4.77 12.25
C THR A 246 -7.50 -4.35 12.94
N ASP A 247 -8.32 -5.33 13.33
CA ASP A 247 -9.52 -5.10 14.14
C ASP A 247 -9.26 -5.16 15.65
N ALA A 248 -8.04 -5.51 16.09
CA ALA A 248 -7.61 -5.44 17.49
C ALA A 248 -7.68 -4.02 18.06
N VAL A 249 -7.86 -3.92 19.37
CA VAL A 249 -7.77 -2.66 20.11
C VAL A 249 -6.31 -2.30 20.33
N LEU A 250 -5.82 -1.28 19.64
CA LEU A 250 -4.45 -0.78 19.77
C LEU A 250 -4.42 0.68 20.21
N THR A 251 -3.38 1.03 20.98
CA THR A 251 -3.00 2.43 21.20
C THR A 251 -2.26 2.98 19.99
N LYS A 252 -2.12 4.30 19.88
CA LYS A 252 -1.34 4.97 18.83
C LYS A 252 0.13 4.51 18.78
N ALA A 253 0.74 4.27 19.94
CA ALA A 253 2.10 3.72 20.05
C ALA A 253 2.17 2.27 19.52
N ALA A 254 1.17 1.45 19.81
CA ALA A 254 1.07 0.08 19.29
C ALA A 254 0.78 0.07 17.78
N ALA A 255 -0.05 0.98 17.27
CA ALA A 255 -0.24 1.18 15.82
C ALA A 255 1.07 1.59 15.14
N LYS A 256 1.86 2.51 15.72
CA LYS A 256 3.20 2.82 15.20
C LYS A 256 4.12 1.60 15.20
N ARG A 257 4.08 0.75 16.24
CA ARG A 257 4.82 -0.52 16.26
C ARG A 257 4.35 -1.46 15.14
N LEU A 258 3.05 -1.55 14.88
CA LEU A 258 2.49 -2.33 13.79
C LEU A 258 3.01 -1.85 12.42
N ALA A 259 3.06 -0.52 12.20
CA ALA A 259 3.65 0.06 10.99
C ALA A 259 5.13 -0.33 10.83
N VAL A 260 5.92 -0.25 11.91
CA VAL A 260 7.32 -0.70 11.92
C VAL A 260 7.43 -2.17 11.53
N SER A 261 6.64 -3.06 12.15
CA SER A 261 6.71 -4.50 11.87
C SER A 261 6.24 -4.86 10.45
N ALA A 262 5.33 -4.11 9.86
CA ALA A 262 4.92 -4.30 8.47
C ALA A 262 6.06 -4.04 7.46
N HIS A 263 7.05 -3.20 7.80
CA HIS A 263 8.24 -3.01 6.96
C HIS A 263 9.08 -4.28 6.81
N ASP A 264 9.02 -5.25 7.73
CA ASP A 264 9.66 -6.56 7.53
C ASP A 264 9.13 -7.25 6.27
N GLY A 265 7.86 -6.98 5.90
CA GLY A 265 7.26 -7.48 4.67
C GLY A 265 7.88 -6.92 3.40
N PHE A 266 8.38 -5.68 3.44
CA PHE A 266 9.10 -5.08 2.31
C PHE A 266 10.39 -5.84 2.05
N VAL A 267 11.16 -6.12 3.11
CA VAL A 267 12.42 -6.87 3.02
C VAL A 267 12.18 -8.32 2.57
N ARG A 268 11.06 -8.92 2.98
CA ARG A 268 10.67 -10.29 2.57
C ARG A 268 10.17 -10.37 1.13
N ALA A 269 9.66 -9.28 0.56
CA ALA A 269 9.06 -9.27 -0.78
C ALA A 269 9.90 -8.55 -1.84
N THR A 270 10.84 -7.69 -1.45
CA THR A 270 11.55 -6.79 -2.37
C THR A 270 13.05 -6.75 -2.04
N TRP A 271 13.88 -6.92 -3.07
CA TRP A 271 15.33 -6.80 -2.95
C TRP A 271 15.94 -5.92 -4.05
N PRO A 272 16.68 -4.85 -3.70
CA PRO A 272 16.71 -4.18 -2.39
C PRO A 272 15.45 -3.32 -2.14
N THR A 273 15.22 -2.92 -0.89
CA THR A 273 14.14 -1.99 -0.49
C THR A 273 14.70 -0.89 0.42
N HIS A 274 13.93 0.16 0.72
CA HIS A 274 14.33 1.26 1.61
C HIS A 274 15.60 1.98 1.15
N THR A 275 15.81 2.07 -0.17
CA THR A 275 16.96 2.76 -0.71
C THR A 275 16.79 4.28 -0.55
N PRO A 276 17.87 5.09 -0.72
CA PRO A 276 17.75 6.55 -0.74
C PRO A 276 16.79 7.09 -1.81
N ALA A 277 16.52 6.29 -2.86
CA ALA A 277 15.59 6.65 -3.92
C ALA A 277 14.15 6.14 -3.69
N ASP A 278 13.92 5.36 -2.63
CA ASP A 278 12.60 4.89 -2.25
C ASP A 278 11.96 5.84 -1.23
N GLY A 279 10.66 6.10 -1.31
CA GLY A 279 9.88 6.79 -0.28
C GLY A 279 9.03 5.82 0.56
N ASP A 280 9.51 4.60 0.75
CA ASP A 280 8.78 3.51 1.41
C ASP A 280 8.23 3.91 2.77
N LEU A 281 6.93 3.67 2.97
CA LEU A 281 6.25 3.93 4.23
C LEU A 281 5.02 3.04 4.41
N VAL A 282 4.64 2.87 5.68
CA VAL A 282 3.44 2.15 6.08
C VAL A 282 2.61 3.01 7.04
N PHE A 283 1.34 3.22 6.71
CA PHE A 283 0.33 3.63 7.68
C PHE A 283 -0.22 2.39 8.39
N ALA A 284 -0.38 2.44 9.71
CA ALA A 284 -1.05 1.40 10.47
C ALA A 284 -2.41 1.91 10.96
N LEU A 285 -3.46 1.08 10.83
CA LEU A 285 -4.80 1.37 11.31
C LEU A 285 -5.27 0.28 12.28
N ALA A 286 -5.95 0.68 13.36
CA ALA A 286 -6.63 -0.23 14.26
C ALA A 286 -8.09 0.20 14.41
N THR A 287 -9.02 -0.65 13.95
CA THR A 287 -10.46 -0.32 13.98
C THR A 287 -11.10 -0.65 15.33
N GLY A 288 -10.45 -1.48 16.16
CA GLY A 288 -10.96 -1.90 17.46
C GLY A 288 -12.23 -2.75 17.41
N LYS A 289 -12.68 -3.16 16.22
CA LYS A 289 -13.97 -3.83 16.02
C LYS A 289 -14.05 -5.25 16.59
N SER A 290 -12.92 -5.92 16.83
CA SER A 290 -12.92 -7.20 17.52
C SER A 290 -13.15 -7.07 19.03
N GLY A 291 -12.89 -5.88 19.60
CA GLY A 291 -12.90 -5.66 21.05
C GLY A 291 -11.76 -6.39 21.78
N ILE A 292 -10.82 -7.00 21.05
CA ILE A 292 -9.73 -7.79 21.63
C ILE A 292 -8.54 -6.88 21.91
N GLU A 293 -8.18 -6.79 23.19
CA GLU A 293 -6.87 -6.31 23.64
C GLU A 293 -5.88 -7.47 23.66
N LEU A 294 -4.71 -7.30 23.05
CA LEU A 294 -3.74 -8.38 22.90
C LEU A 294 -2.88 -8.55 24.15
N ALA A 295 -2.75 -9.79 24.62
CA ALA A 295 -1.72 -10.12 25.60
C ALA A 295 -0.32 -9.98 24.96
N PRO A 296 0.77 -9.82 25.75
CA PRO A 296 2.10 -9.60 25.22
C PRO A 296 2.58 -10.63 24.20
N ASN A 297 2.22 -11.92 24.38
CA ASN A 297 2.57 -12.97 23.42
C ASN A 297 1.76 -12.86 22.13
N ASP A 298 0.44 -12.64 22.21
CA ASP A 298 -0.41 -12.48 21.03
C ASP A 298 -0.02 -11.24 20.21
N ALA A 299 0.51 -10.20 20.87
CA ALA A 299 1.07 -9.03 20.21
C ALA A 299 2.31 -9.38 19.36
N ILE A 300 3.16 -10.31 19.80
CA ILE A 300 4.31 -10.79 19.00
C ILE A 300 3.81 -11.45 17.72
N ASP A 301 2.79 -12.30 17.82
CA ASP A 301 2.18 -12.97 16.68
C ASP A 301 1.55 -11.98 15.70
N LEU A 302 0.84 -10.96 16.21
CA LEU A 302 0.31 -9.86 15.40
C LEU A 302 1.42 -9.17 14.60
N TYR A 303 2.50 -8.76 15.25
CA TYR A 303 3.58 -8.03 14.60
C TYR A 303 4.34 -8.90 13.59
N ALA A 304 4.57 -10.18 13.89
CA ALA A 304 5.20 -11.11 12.95
C ALA A 304 4.33 -11.35 11.71
N ALA A 305 3.03 -11.56 11.93
CA ALA A 305 2.04 -11.76 10.87
C ALA A 305 1.80 -10.50 10.03
N ALA A 306 1.97 -9.30 10.60
CA ALA A 306 1.92 -8.04 9.85
C ALA A 306 2.97 -8.00 8.73
N GLY A 307 4.23 -8.37 9.04
CA GLY A 307 5.28 -8.47 8.03
C GLY A 307 4.99 -9.54 6.97
N ALA A 308 4.44 -10.69 7.35
CA ALA A 308 4.06 -11.74 6.40
C ALA A 308 2.91 -11.29 5.48
N THR A 309 1.86 -10.69 6.05
CA THR A 309 0.70 -10.17 5.31
C THR A 309 1.09 -9.07 4.35
N MET A 310 1.99 -8.17 4.75
CA MET A 310 2.53 -7.14 3.87
C MET A 310 3.33 -7.72 2.71
N ALA A 311 4.18 -8.73 2.94
CA ALA A 311 4.95 -9.40 1.88
C ALA A 311 4.04 -10.05 0.82
N ARG A 312 2.94 -10.66 1.28
CA ARG A 312 1.89 -11.23 0.42
C ARG A 312 1.21 -10.14 -0.40
N ALA A 313 0.77 -9.04 0.23
CA ALA A 313 0.14 -7.92 -0.48
C ALA A 313 1.06 -7.33 -1.57
N ILE A 314 2.35 -7.14 -1.29
CA ILE A 314 3.32 -6.65 -2.27
C ILE A 314 3.41 -7.60 -3.49
N SER A 315 3.53 -8.91 -3.25
CA SER A 315 3.66 -9.90 -4.33
C SER A 315 2.37 -10.02 -5.14
N ARG A 316 1.21 -10.00 -4.47
CA ARG A 316 -0.11 -10.00 -5.13
C ARG A 316 -0.33 -8.78 -6.02
N GLY A 317 0.20 -7.62 -5.64
CA GLY A 317 0.11 -6.41 -6.46
C GLY A 317 0.81 -6.56 -7.81
N VAL A 318 2.00 -7.17 -7.84
CA VAL A 318 2.74 -7.44 -9.08
C VAL A 318 2.15 -8.61 -9.86
N PHE A 319 1.71 -9.66 -9.17
CA PHE A 319 1.07 -10.82 -9.77
C PHE A 319 -0.23 -10.46 -10.50
N ALA A 320 -1.09 -9.64 -9.87
CA ALA A 320 -2.39 -9.24 -10.41
C ALA A 320 -2.30 -8.14 -11.49
N ALA A 321 -1.11 -7.59 -11.76
CA ALA A 321 -0.93 -6.54 -12.75
C ALA A 321 -1.36 -6.99 -14.15
N THR A 322 -2.14 -6.16 -14.83
CA THR A 322 -2.59 -6.37 -16.21
C THR A 322 -1.89 -5.40 -17.17
N PRO A 323 -1.61 -5.82 -18.41
CA PRO A 323 -0.90 -4.99 -19.36
C PRO A 323 -1.82 -3.89 -19.89
N ALA A 324 -1.26 -2.72 -20.14
CA ALA A 324 -1.89 -1.63 -20.86
C ALA A 324 -1.03 -1.20 -22.06
N GLU A 325 -1.67 -0.59 -23.06
CA GLU A 325 -0.94 -0.05 -24.21
C GLU A 325 0.15 0.94 -23.78
N GLY A 326 1.32 0.87 -24.42
CA GLY A 326 2.46 1.71 -24.09
C GLY A 326 3.12 1.42 -22.74
N ASP A 327 2.90 0.27 -22.12
CA ASP A 327 3.61 -0.12 -20.89
C ASP A 327 5.12 -0.29 -21.14
N LEU A 328 5.94 0.26 -20.23
CA LEU A 328 7.40 0.21 -20.34
C LEU A 328 8.01 -1.13 -19.96
N PHE A 329 7.30 -1.90 -19.13
CA PHE A 329 7.71 -3.20 -18.61
C PHE A 329 6.57 -4.22 -18.75
N PRO A 330 6.90 -5.49 -18.99
CA PRO A 330 5.90 -6.55 -19.08
C PRO A 330 5.24 -6.82 -17.72
N VAL A 331 4.06 -7.42 -17.74
CA VAL A 331 3.43 -7.98 -16.54
C VAL A 331 4.07 -9.31 -16.16
N TRP A 332 3.88 -9.75 -14.90
CA TRP A 332 4.42 -11.02 -14.44
C TRP A 332 3.88 -12.21 -15.23
N SER A 333 2.59 -12.20 -15.59
CA SER A 333 1.90 -13.28 -16.30
C SER A 333 2.37 -13.51 -17.74
N SER A 334 3.14 -12.57 -18.32
CA SER A 334 3.76 -12.74 -19.64
C SER A 334 5.17 -13.32 -19.58
N ARG A 335 5.66 -13.72 -18.40
CA ARG A 335 6.94 -14.40 -18.22
C ARG A 335 6.83 -15.92 -18.18
#